data_AF-A0A7Y3TX75-F1
#
_entry.id   AF-A0A7Y3TX75-F1
#
_cell.length_a   1.000
_cell.length_b   1.000
_cell.length_c   1.000
_cell.angle_alpha   90.00
_cell.angle_beta   90.00
_cell.angle_gamma   90.00
#
_symmetry.space_group_name_H-M   'P 1'
#
loop_
_entity.id
_entity.type
_entity.pdbx_description
1 polymer ?
#
loop_
_entity_poly.entity_id
_entity_poly.type
_entity_poly.pdbx_seq_one_letter_code
_entity_poly.pdbx_strand_id
1 'polypeptide(L)'
;MWAANNLLSRGFKNKAIKFLDDNLPKELAYTKNIILANCELEKGNEKGWLDYFNKYLEYFNISKLLLKDDREEGMISRFYTEGRFEDIDAELVTVIMPVWNSQDTVYYAAKSILNQTWRNIELILVDDCSTDKTAGFLKK
;
A
#
# COMPACT_ATOMS: atom_id res chain seq x y z
N MET A 1 6.04 -12.23 -17.04
CA MET A 1 5.34 -11.15 -16.29
C MET A 1 4.99 -9.95 -17.17
N TRP A 2 5.95 -9.23 -17.77
CA TRP A 2 5.66 -8.02 -18.57
C TRP A 2 4.63 -8.23 -19.70
N ALA A 3 4.79 -9.28 -20.51
CA ALA A 3 3.87 -9.59 -21.59
C ALA A 3 2.43 -9.88 -21.11
N ALA A 4 2.28 -10.60 -19.99
CA ALA A 4 0.97 -10.87 -19.40
C ALA A 4 0.32 -9.60 -18.85
N ASN A 5 1.11 -8.71 -18.22
CA ASN A 5 0.61 -7.42 -17.76
C ASN A 5 0.12 -6.54 -18.93
N ASN A 6 0.88 -6.49 -20.03
CA ASN A 6 0.45 -5.79 -21.24
C ASN A 6 -0.85 -6.34 -21.84
N LEU A 7 -1.03 -7.67 -21.80
CA LEU A 7 -2.28 -8.30 -22.24
C LEU A 7 -3.44 -7.92 -21.32
N LEU A 8 -3.23 -7.85 -20.00
CA LEU A 8 -4.21 -7.38 -19.04
C LEU A 8 -4.61 -5.93 -19.27
N SER A 9 -3.64 -5.02 -19.41
CA SER A 9 -3.91 -3.59 -19.67
C SER A 9 -4.68 -3.33 -20.96
N ARG A 10 -4.73 -4.31 -21.86
CA ARG A 10 -5.51 -4.29 -23.11
C ARG A 10 -6.84 -5.08 -23.01
N GLY A 11 -7.21 -5.54 -21.83
CA GLY A 11 -8.45 -6.30 -21.56
C GLY A 11 -8.39 -7.80 -21.90
N PHE A 12 -7.25 -8.34 -22.35
CA PHE A 12 -7.13 -9.74 -22.77
C PHE A 12 -6.81 -10.69 -21.60
N LYS A 13 -7.68 -10.71 -20.57
CA LYS A 13 -7.47 -11.47 -19.31
C LYS A 13 -7.17 -12.95 -19.52
N ASN A 14 -7.99 -13.66 -20.29
CA ASN A 14 -7.82 -15.09 -20.51
C ASN A 14 -6.52 -15.41 -21.26
N LYS A 15 -6.11 -14.53 -22.18
CA LYS A 15 -4.83 -14.67 -22.89
C LYS A 15 -3.65 -14.41 -21.97
N ALA A 16 -3.76 -13.43 -21.07
CA ALA A 16 -2.72 -13.15 -20.07
C ALA A 16 -2.49 -14.33 -19.13
N ILE A 17 -3.58 -14.92 -18.61
CA ILE A 17 -3.51 -16.10 -17.73
C ILE A 17 -2.92 -17.29 -18.48
N LYS A 18 -3.43 -17.59 -19.68
CA LYS A 18 -2.91 -18.68 -20.50
C LYS A 18 -1.42 -18.50 -20.83
N PHE A 19 -1.02 -17.27 -21.19
CA PHE A 19 0.39 -16.97 -21.46
C PHE A 19 1.28 -17.28 -20.25
N LEU A 20 0.82 -16.98 -19.03
CA LEU A 20 1.56 -17.35 -17.82
C LEU A 20 1.61 -18.86 -17.63
N ASP A 21 0.49 -19.56 -17.80
CA ASP A 21 0.46 -21.03 -17.64
C ASP A 21 1.39 -21.74 -18.62
N ASP A 22 1.50 -21.21 -19.84
CA ASP A 22 2.34 -21.80 -20.89
C ASP A 22 3.83 -21.42 -20.76
N ASN A 23 4.18 -20.28 -20.15
CA ASN A 23 5.53 -19.69 -20.25
C ASN A 23 6.20 -19.37 -18.90
N LEU A 24 5.50 -19.50 -17.76
CA LEU A 24 6.06 -19.13 -16.47
C LEU A 24 6.88 -20.29 -15.89
N PRO A 25 8.18 -20.09 -15.59
CA PRO A 25 8.98 -21.09 -14.90
C PRO A 25 8.37 -21.44 -13.53
N LYS A 26 8.55 -22.69 -13.08
CA LYS A 26 7.99 -23.17 -11.80
C LYS A 26 8.45 -22.31 -10.62
N GLU A 27 9.69 -21.85 -10.68
CA GLU A 27 10.33 -21.00 -9.66
C GLU A 27 9.62 -19.65 -9.53
N LEU A 28 8.99 -19.16 -10.61
CA LEU A 28 8.28 -17.90 -10.65
C LEU A 28 6.76 -18.06 -10.54
N ALA A 29 6.24 -19.26 -10.27
CA ALA A 29 4.80 -19.54 -10.24
C ALA A 29 4.02 -18.60 -9.30
N TYR A 30 4.63 -18.20 -8.18
CA TYR A 30 4.05 -17.26 -7.21
C TYR A 30 3.70 -15.90 -7.83
N THR A 31 4.41 -15.45 -8.86
CA THR A 31 4.18 -14.16 -9.53
C THR A 31 2.83 -14.10 -10.26
N LYS A 32 2.24 -15.26 -10.62
CA LYS A 32 0.89 -15.35 -11.19
C LYS A 32 -0.16 -14.74 -10.26
N ASN A 33 0.04 -14.82 -8.95
CA ASN A 33 -0.89 -14.27 -7.97
C ASN A 33 -1.05 -12.74 -8.12
N ILE A 34 -0.03 -11.99 -8.52
CA ILE A 34 -0.15 -10.55 -8.78
C ILE A 34 -1.08 -10.25 -9.95
N ILE A 35 -0.99 -11.04 -11.01
CA ILE A 35 -1.85 -10.91 -12.20
C ILE A 35 -3.30 -11.25 -11.84
N LEU A 36 -3.51 -12.29 -11.04
CA LEU A 36 -4.84 -12.65 -10.54
C LEU A 36 -5.40 -11.58 -9.59
N ALA A 37 -4.58 -10.99 -8.73
CA ALA A 37 -4.97 -9.87 -7.88
C ALA A 37 -5.44 -8.68 -8.73
N ASN A 38 -4.66 -8.27 -9.73
CA ASN A 38 -5.03 -7.18 -10.64
C ASN A 38 -6.36 -7.45 -11.37
N CYS A 39 -6.60 -8.70 -11.80
CA CYS A 39 -7.87 -9.11 -12.39
C CYS A 39 -9.08 -8.92 -11.44
N GLU A 40 -8.91 -9.17 -10.14
CA GLU A 40 -9.94 -8.96 -9.12
C GLU A 40 -10.16 -7.48 -8.83
N LEU A 41 -9.07 -6.70 -8.79
CA LEU A 41 -9.15 -5.25 -8.60
C LEU A 41 -9.95 -4.56 -9.72
N GLU A 42 -9.74 -4.96 -10.97
CA GLU A 42 -10.53 -4.46 -12.11
C GLU A 42 -12.03 -4.79 -12.02
N LYS A 43 -12.40 -5.83 -11.26
CA LYS A 43 -13.81 -6.17 -10.98
C LYS A 43 -14.38 -5.41 -9.77
N GLY A 44 -13.55 -4.59 -9.09
CA GLY A 44 -13.89 -3.98 -7.81
C GLY A 44 -13.92 -4.97 -6.63
N ASN A 45 -13.39 -6.18 -6.80
CA ASN A 45 -13.36 -7.20 -5.76
C ASN A 45 -12.10 -7.08 -4.89
N GLU A 46 -12.12 -6.17 -3.92
CA GLU A 46 -10.99 -5.93 -3.01
C GLU A 46 -10.62 -7.17 -2.18
N LYS A 47 -11.62 -7.96 -1.77
CA LYS A 47 -11.39 -9.20 -1.02
C LYS A 47 -10.62 -10.22 -1.87
N GLY A 48 -11.06 -10.44 -3.10
CA GLY A 48 -10.36 -11.34 -4.03
C GLY A 48 -8.96 -10.83 -4.38
N TRP A 49 -8.79 -9.51 -4.54
CA TRP A 49 -7.47 -8.90 -4.71
C TRP A 49 -6.56 -9.22 -3.51
N LEU A 50 -7.05 -9.01 -2.28
CA LEU A 50 -6.30 -9.25 -1.05
C LEU A 50 -5.93 -10.72 -0.88
N ASP A 51 -6.82 -11.64 -1.22
CA ASP A 51 -6.57 -13.08 -1.16
C ASP A 51 -5.39 -13.49 -2.06
N TYR A 52 -5.37 -13.02 -3.32
CA TYR A 52 -4.26 -13.31 -4.22
C TYR A 52 -2.98 -12.56 -3.84
N PHE A 53 -3.10 -11.31 -3.40
CA PHE A 53 -1.93 -10.54 -2.96
C PHE A 53 -1.25 -11.20 -1.76
N ASN A 54 -2.01 -11.69 -0.78
CA ASN A 54 -1.46 -12.43 0.34
C ASN A 54 -0.82 -13.76 -0.08
N LYS A 55 -1.36 -14.49 -1.06
CA LYS A 55 -0.69 -15.68 -1.63
C LYS A 55 0.65 -15.36 -2.28
N TYR A 56 0.80 -14.16 -2.85
CA TYR A 56 2.09 -13.69 -3.34
C TYR A 56 3.05 -13.41 -2.17
N LEU A 57 2.60 -12.71 -1.13
CA LEU A 57 3.42 -12.37 0.05
C LEU A 57 3.85 -13.60 0.85
N GLU A 58 2.99 -14.61 0.95
CA GLU A 58 3.24 -15.88 1.66
C GLU A 58 4.48 -16.60 1.13
N TYR A 59 4.75 -16.52 -0.19
CA TYR A 59 5.96 -17.08 -0.79
C TYR A 59 7.25 -16.50 -0.18
N PHE A 60 7.21 -15.23 0.25
CA PHE A 60 8.34 -14.54 0.89
C PHE A 60 8.29 -14.63 2.42
N ASN A 61 7.39 -15.44 2.98
CA ASN A 61 7.16 -15.54 4.43
C ASN A 61 6.85 -14.18 5.09
N ILE A 62 6.13 -13.31 4.37
CA ILE A 62 5.68 -12.01 4.87
C ILE A 62 4.31 -12.17 5.54
N SER A 63 4.11 -11.47 6.66
CA SER A 63 2.83 -11.44 7.37
C SER A 63 1.67 -11.04 6.46
N LYS A 64 0.50 -11.66 6.70
CA LYS A 64 -0.71 -11.35 5.93
C LYS A 64 -1.09 -9.89 6.09
N LEU A 65 -1.39 -9.28 4.96
CA LEU A 65 -1.98 -7.96 4.87
C LEU A 65 -3.49 -8.06 5.02
N LEU A 66 -4.07 -7.11 5.73
CA LEU A 66 -5.50 -6.94 5.95
C LEU A 66 -5.92 -5.53 5.52
N LEU A 67 -7.21 -5.38 5.27
CA LEU A 67 -7.84 -4.12 4.88
C LEU A 67 -8.88 -3.72 5.91
N LYS A 68 -8.75 -2.52 6.47
CA LYS A 68 -9.79 -1.93 7.32
C LYS A 68 -11.06 -1.72 6.49
N ASP A 69 -12.22 -1.87 7.10
CA ASP A 69 -13.51 -1.57 6.45
C ASP A 69 -13.82 -0.05 6.53
N ASP A 70 -12.92 0.75 5.94
CA ASP A 70 -13.01 2.21 5.89
C ASP A 70 -12.88 2.70 4.45
N ARG A 71 -14.03 2.81 3.77
CA ARG A 71 -14.09 3.12 2.33
C ARG A 71 -13.98 4.62 2.04
N GLU A 72 -13.86 5.47 3.05
CA GLU A 72 -13.59 6.91 2.86
C GLU A 72 -12.13 7.15 2.46
N GLU A 73 -11.22 6.29 2.93
CA GLU A 73 -9.80 6.35 2.58
C GLU A 73 -9.44 5.46 1.37
N GLY A 74 -8.41 5.88 0.64
CA GLY A 74 -7.83 5.07 -0.44
C GLY A 74 -7.35 3.70 0.06
N MET A 75 -7.33 2.70 -0.83
CA MET A 75 -6.98 1.31 -0.48
C MET A 75 -5.66 1.17 0.30
N ILE A 76 -4.62 1.92 -0.07
CA ILE A 76 -3.31 1.86 0.58
C ILE A 76 -3.37 2.30 2.06
N SER A 77 -4.16 3.32 2.39
CA SER A 77 -4.28 3.84 3.76
C SER A 77 -4.99 2.89 4.72
N ARG A 78 -5.74 1.92 4.18
CA ARG A 78 -6.45 0.88 4.93
C ARG A 78 -5.60 -0.33 5.28
N PHE A 79 -4.37 -0.42 4.78
CA PHE A 79 -3.48 -1.56 5.01
C PHE A 79 -3.11 -1.69 6.49
N TYR A 80 -3.18 -2.91 7.01
CA TYR A 80 -2.61 -3.29 8.30
C TYR A 80 -2.22 -4.76 8.30
N THR A 81 -1.46 -5.21 9.30
CA THR A 81 -1.13 -6.62 9.49
C THR A 81 -1.75 -7.15 10.77
N GLU A 82 -1.89 -8.47 10.87
CA GLU A 82 -2.12 -9.11 12.16
C GLU A 82 -0.89 -8.91 13.07
N GLY A 83 -1.14 -8.77 14.36
CA GLY A 83 -0.11 -8.47 15.36
C GLY A 83 -0.24 -7.05 15.90
N ARG A 84 -0.53 -6.96 17.20
CA ARG A 84 -0.41 -5.70 17.94
C ARG A 84 0.95 -5.72 18.61
N PHE A 85 1.81 -4.83 18.16
CA PHE A 85 3.06 -4.54 18.88
C PHE A 85 2.71 -3.68 20.09
N GLU A 86 3.39 -3.92 21.21
CA GLU A 86 3.21 -3.11 22.41
C GLU A 86 3.69 -1.69 22.17
N ASP A 87 3.04 -0.75 22.86
CA ASP A 87 3.42 0.64 22.81
C ASP A 87 4.74 0.80 23.58
N ILE A 88 5.72 1.43 22.92
CA ILE A 88 7.05 1.70 23.49
C ILE A 88 7.06 3.18 23.89
N ASP A 89 7.21 3.41 25.19
CA ASP A 89 7.41 4.74 25.77
C ASP A 89 8.88 4.87 26.19
N ALA A 90 9.64 5.65 25.41
CA ALA A 90 11.09 5.75 25.47
C ALA A 90 11.54 7.17 25.05
N GLU A 91 12.79 7.34 24.61
CA GLU A 91 13.34 8.65 24.27
C GLU A 91 12.52 9.38 23.19
N LEU A 92 12.57 10.72 23.22
CA LEU A 92 11.90 11.54 22.22
C LEU A 92 12.54 11.30 20.84
N VAL A 93 11.72 10.94 19.87
CA VAL A 93 12.09 10.89 18.45
C VAL A 93 11.45 12.07 17.73
N THR A 94 12.27 12.99 17.23
CA THR A 94 11.80 14.09 16.37
C THR A 94 11.92 13.69 14.90
N VAL A 95 10.80 13.74 14.17
CA VAL A 95 10.73 13.53 12.74
C VAL A 95 10.52 14.87 12.05
N ILE A 96 11.42 15.26 11.16
CA ILE A 96 11.29 16.45 10.31
C ILE A 96 10.82 15.99 8.93
N MET A 97 9.65 16.43 8.50
CA MET A 97 9.07 16.09 7.21
C MET A 97 8.90 17.35 6.36
N PRO A 98 9.79 17.61 5.38
CA PRO A 98 9.57 18.68 4.41
C PRO A 98 8.39 18.32 3.51
N VAL A 99 7.54 19.30 3.22
CA VAL A 99 6.35 19.13 2.38
C VAL A 99 6.32 20.21 1.31
N TRP A 100 5.97 19.80 0.09
CA TRP A 100 5.78 20.70 -1.05
C TRP A 100 4.63 20.18 -1.89
N ASN A 101 3.63 21.02 -2.15
CA ASN A 101 2.45 20.69 -2.96
C ASN A 101 1.85 19.31 -2.63
N SER A 102 1.65 19.04 -1.35
CA SER A 102 1.28 17.76 -0.76
C SER A 102 -0.12 17.77 -0.16
N GLN A 103 -1.03 18.66 -0.58
CA GLN A 103 -2.36 18.79 0.02
C GLN A 103 -3.16 17.47 0.07
N ASP A 104 -2.91 16.55 -0.87
CA ASP A 104 -3.65 15.29 -0.99
C ASP A 104 -3.02 14.15 -0.16
N THR A 105 -1.77 14.30 0.28
CA THR A 105 -0.98 13.20 0.88
C THR A 105 -0.43 13.52 2.27
N VAL A 106 -0.26 14.80 2.62
CA VAL A 106 0.36 15.24 3.88
C VAL A 106 -0.36 14.68 5.10
N TYR A 107 -1.68 14.60 5.07
CA TYR A 107 -2.48 14.01 6.14
C TYR A 107 -2.15 12.53 6.37
N TYR A 108 -2.11 11.73 5.31
CA TYR A 108 -1.84 10.30 5.41
C TYR A 108 -0.41 10.02 5.88
N ALA A 109 0.56 10.80 5.39
CA ALA A 109 1.96 10.69 5.82
C ALA A 109 2.12 11.04 7.31
N ALA A 110 1.54 12.16 7.76
CA ALA A 110 1.57 12.55 9.16
C ALA A 110 0.86 11.52 10.06
N LYS A 111 -0.33 11.07 9.66
CA LYS A 111 -1.07 10.01 10.36
C LYS A 111 -0.28 8.70 10.45
N SER A 112 0.48 8.36 9.41
CA SER A 112 1.36 7.18 9.42
C SER A 112 2.48 7.31 10.45
N ILE A 113 3.19 8.46 10.46
CA ILE A 113 4.29 8.73 11.41
C ILE A 113 3.78 8.78 12.86
N LEU A 114 2.60 9.34 13.10
CA LEU A 114 2.03 9.46 14.45
C LEU A 114 1.45 8.14 14.98
N ASN A 115 1.00 7.23 14.10
CA ASN A 115 0.43 5.94 14.48
C ASN A 115 1.48 4.82 14.58
N GLN A 116 2.67 5.13 15.08
CA GLN A 116 3.72 4.15 15.35
C GLN A 116 3.57 3.57 16.76
N THR A 117 4.24 2.45 17.01
CA THR A 117 4.30 1.81 18.33
C THR A 117 5.15 2.62 19.30
N TRP A 118 6.12 3.38 18.79
CA TRP A 118 6.84 4.38 19.56
C TRP A 118 5.93 5.58 19.84
N ARG A 119 5.72 5.93 21.11
CA ARG A 119 4.73 6.95 21.49
C ARG A 119 5.31 8.34 21.70
N ASN A 120 6.58 8.45 22.08
CA ASN A 120 7.24 9.72 22.31
C ASN A 120 7.80 10.29 20.98
N ILE A 121 6.90 10.71 20.09
CA ILE A 121 7.23 11.27 18.76
C ILE A 121 6.83 12.75 18.68
N GLU A 122 7.77 13.58 18.24
CA GLU A 122 7.51 14.94 17.76
C GLU A 122 7.58 14.93 16.23
N LEU A 123 6.55 15.47 15.56
CA LEU A 123 6.53 15.62 14.11
C LEU A 123 6.54 17.09 13.74
N ILE A 124 7.60 17.53 13.05
CA ILE A 124 7.75 18.88 12.53
C ILE A 124 7.56 18.85 11.02
N LEU A 125 6.49 19.50 10.55
CA LEU A 125 6.21 19.67 9.13
C LEU A 125 6.82 20.98 8.65
N VAL A 126 7.63 20.94 7.60
CA VAL A 126 8.29 22.13 7.04
C VAL A 126 7.78 22.37 5.63
N ASP A 127 6.98 23.42 5.44
CA ASP A 127 6.49 23.81 4.12
C ASP A 127 7.58 24.48 3.28
N ASP A 128 7.91 23.89 2.15
CA ASP A 128 8.92 24.39 1.21
C ASP A 128 8.28 25.30 0.14
N CYS A 129 7.56 26.33 0.59
CA CYS A 129 6.84 27.28 -0.26
C CYS A 129 5.82 26.62 -1.22
N SER A 130 4.95 25.75 -0.67
CA SER A 130 3.85 25.18 -1.46
C SER A 130 2.95 26.24 -2.08
N THR A 131 2.45 25.96 -3.28
CA THR A 131 1.51 26.80 -4.03
C THR A 131 0.06 26.32 -3.94
N ASP A 132 -0.16 25.17 -3.32
CA ASP A 132 -1.46 24.53 -3.13
C ASP A 132 -1.98 24.72 -1.70
N LYS A 133 -2.94 23.89 -1.27
CA LYS A 133 -3.52 23.96 0.08
C LYS A 133 -2.72 23.22 1.16
N THR A 134 -1.46 22.84 0.91
CA THR A 134 -0.61 22.11 1.89
C THR A 134 -0.51 22.85 3.21
N ALA A 135 -0.27 24.16 3.16
CA ALA A 135 -0.16 25.00 4.36
C ALA A 135 -1.42 24.96 5.25
N GLY A 136 -2.60 24.64 4.68
CA GLY A 136 -3.84 24.48 5.44
C GLY A 136 -3.83 23.31 6.43
N PHE A 137 -2.94 22.34 6.24
CA PHE A 137 -2.75 21.22 7.17
C PHE A 137 -1.77 21.54 8.30
N LEU A 138 -1.08 22.68 8.25
CA LEU A 138 -0.10 23.10 9.23
C LEU A 138 -0.79 23.95 10.29
N LYS A 139 -0.86 23.42 11.53
CA LYS A 139 -1.29 24.20 12.70
C LYS A 139 -0.06 24.69 13.45
N LYS A 140 -0.13 25.93 13.92
CA LYS A 140 0.86 26.51 14.84
C LYS A 140 0.73 25.91 16.24
#